data_AF-H7EK78-F1
#
_entry.id   AF-H7EK78-F1
#
_cell.length_a   1.000
_cell.length_b   1.000
_cell.length_c   1.000
_cell.angle_alpha   90.00
_cell.angle_beta   90.00
_cell.angle_gamma   90.00
#
_symmetry.space_group_name_H-M   'P 1'
#
loop_
_entity.id
_entity.type
_entity.pdbx_description
1 polymer ?
#
loop_
_entity_poly.entity_id
_entity_poly.type
_entity_poly.pdbx_seq_one_letter_code
_entity_poly.pdbx_strand_id
1 'polypeptide(L)' 'MTFVCNCKNCGRTIERDFNYCPWCGAKKTLGIPHSTSEEVFNELEQKQISALEERIAEIYRRLDDLESDFGSMSRSSE' A
#
# COMPACT_ATOMS: atom_id res chain seq x y z
N MET A 1 18.11 -32.62 -3.76
CA MET A 1 17.87 -31.21 -3.41
C MET A 1 16.79 -31.18 -2.33
N THR A 2 17.13 -30.90 -1.08
CA THR A 2 16.16 -30.87 0.04
C THR A 2 15.59 -29.46 0.18
N PHE A 3 14.27 -29.32 0.09
CA PHE A 3 13.59 -28.03 0.24
C PHE A 3 13.29 -27.75 1.71
N VAL A 4 13.89 -26.68 2.24
CA VAL A 4 13.65 -26.22 3.61
C VAL A 4 12.75 -24.98 3.63
N CYS A 5 12.15 -24.71 4.80
CA CYS A 5 11.40 -23.49 5.10
C CYS A 5 11.53 -23.13 6.58
N ASN A 6 11.27 -21.87 6.94
CA ASN A 6 11.30 -21.42 8.33
C ASN A 6 9.93 -21.64 8.98
N CYS A 7 9.92 -22.12 10.23
CA CYS A 7 8.71 -22.20 11.03
C CYS A 7 8.23 -20.79 11.39
N LYS A 8 6.98 -20.44 11.05
CA LYS A 8 6.39 -19.13 11.39
C LYS A 8 6.22 -18.89 12.90
N ASN A 9 6.25 -19.95 13.72
CA ASN A 9 6.08 -19.84 15.18
C ASN A 9 7.41 -19.64 15.93
N CYS A 10 8.44 -20.44 15.62
CA CYS A 10 9.72 -20.40 16.35
C CYS A 10 10.93 -19.95 15.51
N GLY A 11 10.74 -19.63 14.22
CA GLY A 11 11.78 -19.14 13.32
C GLY A 11 12.79 -20.18 12.82
N ARG A 12 12.83 -21.37 13.43
CA ARG A 12 13.79 -22.42 13.06
C ARG A 12 13.49 -23.00 11.68
N THR A 13 14.56 -23.37 10.97
CA THR A 13 14.50 -24.07 9.70
C THR A 13 13.99 -25.50 9.90
N ILE A 14 13.04 -25.90 9.06
CA ILE A 14 12.43 -27.23 9.02
C ILE A 14 12.34 -27.70 7.56
N GLU A 15 12.33 -29.01 7.35
CA GLU A 15 12.07 -29.55 6.01
C GLU A 15 10.60 -29.34 5.62
N ARG A 16 10.34 -29.16 4.33
CA ARG A 16 8.97 -28.88 3.87
C ARG A 16 8.01 -30.05 4.07
N ASP A 17 8.49 -31.28 4.17
CA ASP A 17 7.62 -32.46 4.28
C ASP A 17 7.06 -32.64 5.70
N PHE A 18 7.55 -31.88 6.68
CA PHE A 18 7.00 -31.88 8.03
C PHE A 18 5.64 -31.18 8.10
N ASN A 19 4.62 -31.91 8.57
CA ASN A 19 3.31 -31.36 8.92
C ASN A 19 3.33 -30.53 10.21
N TYR A 20 4.33 -30.76 11.07
CA TYR A 20 4.50 -30.09 12.36
C TYR A 20 5.97 -29.75 12.57
N CYS A 21 6.24 -28.59 13.16
CA CYS A 21 7.61 -28.20 13.49
C CYS A 21 8.17 -29.13 14.59
N PRO A 22 9.26 -29.86 14.34
CA PRO A 22 9.86 -30.77 15.33
C PRO A 22 10.42 -30.03 16.56
N TRP A 23 10.64 -28.72 16.45
CA TRP A 23 11.22 -27.91 17.53
C TRP A 23 10.19 -27.33 18.50
N CYS A 24 9.00 -27.01 18.03
CA CYS A 24 7.98 -26.31 18.85
C CYS A 24 6.59 -26.93 18.77
N GLY A 25 6.39 -27.98 17.97
CA GLY A 25 5.10 -28.66 17.81
C GLY A 25 4.05 -27.90 16.98
N ALA A 26 4.34 -26.66 16.54
CA ALA A 26 3.39 -25.88 15.75
C ALA A 26 3.08 -26.56 14.41
N LYS A 27 1.79 -26.72 14.10
CA LYS A 27 1.34 -27.24 12.80
C LYS A 27 1.80 -26.31 11.69
N LYS A 28 2.32 -26.88 10.61
CA LYS A 28 2.66 -26.12 9.40
C LYS A 28 1.37 -25.64 8.76
N THR A 29 1.04 -24.36 8.94
CA THR A 29 0.02 -23.70 8.13
C THR A 29 0.59 -23.57 6.73
N LEU A 30 0.13 -24.42 5.79
CA LEU A 30 0.28 -24.17 4.36
C LEU A 30 -0.50 -22.89 4.07
N GLY A 31 0.17 -21.76 4.27
CA GLY A 31 -0.47 -20.46 4.24
C GLY A 31 -0.95 -20.19 2.84
N ILE A 32 -2.26 -20.36 2.61
CA ILE A 32 -2.96 -19.52 1.67
C ILE A 32 -2.98 -18.14 2.37
N PRO A 33 -2.26 -17.13 1.88
CA PRO A 33 -2.37 -15.81 2.47
C PRO A 33 -3.82 -15.35 2.33
N HIS A 34 -4.47 -15.02 3.45
CA HIS A 34 -5.86 -14.57 3.52
C HIS A 34 -6.05 -13.12 3.00
N SER A 35 -5.03 -12.53 2.45
CA SER A 35 -5.17 -11.43 1.53
C SER A 35 -3.95 -11.51 0.65
N THR A 36 -4.15 -11.57 -0.66
CA THR A 36 -3.00 -11.59 -1.56
C THR A 36 -2.25 -10.28 -1.34
N SER A 37 -0.92 -10.30 -1.48
CA SER A 37 -0.15 -9.06 -1.48
C SER A 37 -0.74 -8.04 -2.46
N GLU A 38 -1.31 -8.53 -3.56
CA GLU A 38 -2.00 -7.76 -4.59
C GLU A 38 -3.21 -6.98 -4.06
N GLU A 39 -4.05 -7.56 -3.19
CA GLU A 39 -5.18 -6.83 -2.58
C GLU A 39 -4.69 -5.67 -1.70
N VAL A 40 -3.66 -5.91 -0.88
CA VAL A 40 -3.07 -4.87 -0.02
C VAL A 40 -2.42 -3.76 -0.85
N PHE A 41 -1.71 -4.11 -1.93
CA PHE A 41 -1.12 -3.13 -2.83
C PHE A 41 -2.20 -2.30 -3.54
N ASN A 42 -3.28 -2.93 -3.99
CA ASN A 42 -4.38 -2.24 -4.66
C ASN A 42 -5.08 -1.24 -3.73
N GLU A 43 -5.34 -1.60 -2.48
CA GLU A 43 -5.91 -0.67 -1.49
C GLU A 43 -5.01 0.54 -1.23
N LEU A 44 -3.69 0.33 -1.17
CA LEU A 44 -2.71 1.41 -0.97
C LEU A 44 -2.64 2.34 -2.18
N GLU A 45 -2.63 1.77 -3.38
CA GLU A 45 -2.61 2.52 -4.64
C GLU A 45 -3.86 3.39 -4.78
N GLN A 46 -5.05 2.85 -4.49
CA GLN A 46 -6.29 3.62 -4.51
C GLN A 46 -6.27 4.83 -3.57
N LYS A 47 -5.76 4.66 -2.34
CA LYS A 47 -5.62 5.78 -1.39
C LYS A 47 -4.64 6.85 -1.88
N GLN A 48 -3.56 6.45 -2.55
CA GLN A 48 -2.60 7.40 -3.10
C GLN A 48 -3.21 8.20 -4.26
N ILE A 49 -3.95 7.53 -5.14
CA ILE A 49 -4.64 8.17 -6.28
C ILE A 49 -5.66 9.19 -5.78
N SER A 50 -6.53 8.79 -4.84
CA SER A 50 -7.57 9.70 -4.33
C SER A 50 -6.98 10.95 -3.68
N ALA A 51 -5.93 10.80 -2.86
CA ALA A 51 -5.24 11.93 -2.23
C ALA A 51 -4.56 12.86 -3.26
N LEU A 52 -4.04 12.30 -4.35
CA LEU A 52 -3.44 13.07 -5.42
C LEU A 52 -4.51 13.85 -6.21
N GLU A 53 -5.63 13.23 -6.54
CA GLU A 53 -6.75 13.87 -7.23
C GLU A 53 -7.30 15.07 -6.44
N GLU A 54 -7.49 14.89 -5.13
CA GLU A 54 -7.90 15.99 -4.23
C GLU A 54 -6.90 17.14 -4.24
N ARG A 55 -5.60 16.83 -4.18
CA ARG A 55 -4.54 17.85 -4.21
C ARG A 55 -4.48 18.58 -5.54
N ILE A 56 -4.69 17.87 -6.64
CA ILE A 56 -4.75 18.46 -7.99
C ILE A 56 -5.95 19.41 -8.09
N ALA A 57 -7.12 18.99 -7.62
CA ALA A 57 -8.32 19.83 -7.61
C ALA A 57 -8.13 21.10 -6.78
N GLU A 58 -7.46 21.00 -5.62
CA GLU A 58 -7.11 22.16 -4.80
C GLU A 58 -6.19 23.13 -5.52
N ILE A 59 -5.16 22.62 -6.19
CA ILE A 59 -4.23 23.45 -6.97
C ILE A 59 -4.99 24.19 -8.07
N TYR A 60 -5.88 23.51 -8.81
CA TYR A 60 -6.68 24.17 -9.85
C TYR A 60 -7.55 25.30 -9.31
N ARG A 61 -8.29 25.08 -8.20
CA ARG A 61 -9.08 26.15 -7.57
C ARG A 61 -8.22 27.36 -7.22
N ARG A 62 -7.03 27.11 -6.67
CA ARG A 62 -6.11 28.18 -6.29
C ARG A 62 -5.54 28.92 -7.49
N LEU A 63 -5.37 28.26 -8.63
CA LEU A 63 -5.00 28.91 -9.88
C LEU A 63 -6.12 29.81 -10.39
N ASP A 64 -7.37 29.34 -10.36
CA ASP A 64 -8.54 30.12 -10.77
C ASP A 64 -8.71 31.39 -9.92
N ASP A 65 -8.54 31.26 -8.59
CA ASP A 65 -8.59 32.40 -7.66
C ASP A 65 -7.50 33.43 -7.98
N LEU A 66 -6.26 32.97 -8.21
CA LEU A 66 -5.14 33.86 -8.58
C LEU A 66 -5.36 34.55 -9.94
N GLU A 67 -5.95 33.86 -10.91
CA GLU A 67 -6.27 34.44 -12.21
C GLU A 67 -7.35 35.54 -12.08
N SER A 68 -8.38 35.28 -11.28
CA SER A 68 -9.43 36.26 -10.98
C SER A 68 -8.86 37.50 -10.28
N ASP A 69 -8.02 37.31 -9.26
CA ASP A 69 -7.36 38.40 -8.54
C ASP A 69 -6.50 39.25 -9.47
N PHE A 70 -5.69 38.63 -10.33
CA PHE A 70 -4.88 39.33 -11.32
C PHE A 70 -5.74 40.10 -12.35
N GLY A 71 -6.85 39.51 -12.79
CA GLY A 71 -7.83 40.17 -13.64
C GLY A 71 -8.47 41.41 -12.99
N SER A 72 -8.69 41.38 -11.68
CA SER A 72 -9.23 42.52 -10.93
C SER A 72 -8.20 43.65 -10.74
N MET A 73 -6.92 43.30 -10.55
CA MET A 73 -5.83 44.28 -10.40
C MET A 73 -5.52 45.00 -11.71
N SER A 74 -5.54 44.29 -12.84
CA SER A 74 -5.28 44.89 -14.16
C SER A 74 -6.37 45.89 -14.57
N ARG A 75 -7.64 45.59 -14.30
CA ARG A 75 -8.78 46.51 -14.58
C ARG A 75 -8.84 47.72 -13.66
N SER A 76 -8.24 47.64 -12.48
CA SER A 76 -8.21 48.74 -11.50
C SER A 76 -7.11 49.77 -11.77
N SER A 77 -6.25 49.51 -12.77
CA SER A 77 -5.12 50.37 -13.15
C SER A 77 -5.30 51.11 -14.48
N GLU A 78 -6.52 51.09 -15.05
CA GLU A 78 -6.98 51.91 -16.19
C GLU A 78 -7.90 53.07 -15.77
#